data_AF-A0A8E2EVE0-F1
#
_entry.id   AF-A0A8E2EVE0-F1
#
_cell.length_a   1.000
_cell.length_b   1.000
_cell.length_c   1.000
_cell.angle_alpha   90.00
_cell.angle_beta   90.00
_cell.angle_gamma   90.00
#
_symmetry.space_group_name_H-M   'P 1'
#
loop_
_entity.id
_entity.type
_entity.pdbx_description
1 polymer ?
#
loop_
_entity_poly.entity_id
_entity_poly.type
_entity_poly.pdbx_seq_one_letter_code
_entity_poly.pdbx_strand_id
1 'polypeptide(L)'
;MGVPALFRWLSQKYPKIISPVIEEQPVEIEGEKIPMDTRGPNPNGEEFDNLYLDMNGIVHPCSHPEDRPAPETEEEMMLAIFEYTERVVRMVRPRKLLMIAVGMLNHYRFGFCLEKALP
;
A
#
# COMPACT_ATOMS: atom_id res chain seq x y z
N MET A 1 21.99 9.03 0.55
CA MET A 1 21.60 8.00 1.54
C MET A 1 20.27 7.43 1.09
N GLY A 2 20.17 6.13 0.81
CA GLY A 2 18.91 5.52 0.38
C GLY A 2 17.93 5.31 1.54
N VAL A 3 16.66 5.06 1.21
CA VAL A 3 15.59 4.76 2.20
C VAL A 3 16.00 3.69 3.22
N PRO A 4 16.65 2.56 2.84
CA PRO A 4 17.04 1.53 3.80
C PRO A 4 18.10 1.99 4.83
N ALA A 5 19.02 2.86 4.42
CA ALA A 5 20.07 3.37 5.32
C ALA A 5 19.49 4.34 6.36
N LEU A 6 18.57 5.20 5.94
CA LEU A 6 17.87 6.11 6.84
C LEU A 6 16.99 5.33 7.82
N PHE A 7 16.21 4.36 7.33
CA PHE A 7 15.34 3.54 8.16
C PHE A 7 16.14 2.76 9.22
N ARG A 8 17.27 2.15 8.83
CA ARG A 8 18.17 1.45 9.76
C ARG A 8 18.74 2.39 10.84
N TRP A 9 19.14 3.59 10.46
CA TRP A 9 19.67 4.56 11.42
C TRP A 9 18.60 5.00 12.43
N LEU A 10 17.38 5.27 11.94
CA LEU A 10 16.23 5.64 12.77
C LEU A 10 15.81 4.52 13.72
N SER A 11 15.74 3.28 13.22
CA SER A 11 15.34 2.11 14.03
C SER A 11 16.33 1.81 15.15
N GLN A 12 17.63 2.01 14.91
CA GLN A 12 18.68 1.83 15.92
C GLN A 12 18.67 2.95 16.96
N LYS A 13 18.46 4.20 16.52
CA LYS A 13 18.54 5.38 17.39
C LYS A 13 17.29 5.60 18.22
N TYR A 14 16.11 5.30 17.67
CA TYR A 14 14.81 5.53 18.30
C TYR A 14 13.91 4.30 18.13
N PRO A 15 14.16 3.19 18.83
CA PRO A 15 13.46 1.93 18.60
C PRO A 15 11.94 2.00 18.83
N LYS A 16 11.46 2.96 19.63
CA LYS A 16 10.04 3.14 19.95
C LYS A 16 9.20 3.75 18.83
N ILE A 17 9.81 4.27 17.75
CA ILE A 17 9.05 4.88 16.65
C ILE A 17 8.50 3.85 15.66
N ILE A 18 8.92 2.60 15.77
CA ILE A 18 8.49 1.51 14.89
C ILE A 18 7.59 0.60 15.71
N SER A 19 6.35 0.48 15.26
CA SER A 19 5.37 -0.47 15.76
C SER A 19 4.87 -1.35 14.61
N PRO A 20 4.71 -2.66 14.82
CA PRO A 20 4.06 -3.50 13.83
C PRO A 20 2.59 -3.10 13.68
N VAL A 21 2.08 -3.17 12.46
CA VAL A 21 0.66 -2.95 12.19
C VAL A 21 -0.11 -4.24 12.46
N ILE A 22 -1.21 -4.13 13.18
CA ILE A 22 -2.14 -5.23 13.44
C ILE A 22 -3.21 -5.22 12.34
N GLU A 23 -3.29 -6.32 11.58
CA GLU A 23 -4.25 -6.51 10.50
C GLU A 23 -5.32 -7.52 10.92
N GLU A 24 -6.59 -7.15 10.78
CA GLU A 24 -7.69 -8.12 10.85
C GLU A 24 -7.79 -8.86 9.50
N GLN A 25 -7.97 -10.17 9.57
CA GLN A 25 -8.11 -11.02 8.38
C GLN A 25 -9.60 -11.26 8.11
N PRO A 26 -10.04 -11.26 6.84
CA PRO A 26 -11.41 -11.63 6.49
C PRO A 26 -11.74 -13.03 6.99
N VAL A 27 -12.93 -13.20 7.58
CA VAL A 27 -13.41 -14.53 8.01
C VAL A 27 -14.10 -15.19 6.82
N GLU A 28 -13.69 -16.41 6.50
CA GLU A 28 -14.36 -17.27 5.54
C GLU A 28 -15.34 -18.18 6.29
N ILE A 29 -16.64 -18.05 5.99
CA ILE A 29 -17.68 -18.94 6.52
C ILE A 29 -18.33 -19.64 5.33
N GLU A 30 -18.31 -20.98 5.32
CA GLU A 30 -18.95 -21.81 4.27
C GLU A 30 -18.51 -21.49 2.84
N GLY A 31 -17.29 -20.97 2.65
CA GLY A 31 -16.73 -20.62 1.34
C GLY A 31 -17.08 -19.19 0.87
N GLU A 32 -17.86 -18.43 1.64
CA GLU A 32 -18.07 -17.00 1.40
C GLU A 32 -17.15 -16.14 2.28
N LYS A 33 -16.45 -15.21 1.64
CA LYS A 33 -15.62 -14.20 2.31
C LYS A 33 -16.52 -13.09 2.84
N ILE A 34 -16.68 -13.03 4.16
CA ILE A 34 -17.45 -11.96 4.78
C ILE A 34 -16.62 -10.67 4.71
N PRO A 35 -17.17 -9.57 4.17
CA PRO A 35 -16.47 -8.30 4.14
C PRO A 35 -16.23 -7.80 5.56
N MET A 36 -14.99 -7.42 5.86
CA MET A 36 -14.64 -6.85 7.17
C MET A 36 -15.38 -5.54 7.41
N ASP A 37 -15.96 -5.41 8.61
CA ASP A 37 -16.51 -4.13 9.05
C ASP A 37 -15.39 -3.23 9.59
N THR A 38 -15.04 -2.21 8.80
CA THR A 38 -14.02 -1.20 9.17
C THR A 38 -14.60 -0.05 9.99
N ARG A 39 -15.90 -0.06 10.30
CA ARG A 39 -16.55 0.98 11.13
C ARG A 39 -16.23 0.82 12.62
N GLY A 40 -15.90 -0.39 13.06
CA GLY A 40 -15.44 -0.66 14.42
C GLY A 40 -14.12 0.02 14.76
N PRO A 41 -13.71 0.00 16.05
CA PRO A 41 -12.46 0.62 16.50
C PRO A 41 -11.25 0.03 15.78
N ASN A 42 -10.18 0.81 15.60
CA ASN A 42 -8.96 0.34 14.96
C ASN A 42 -8.24 -0.70 15.87
N PRO A 43 -7.89 -1.90 15.36
CA PRO A 43 -7.19 -2.94 16.14
C PRO A 43 -5.81 -2.51 16.66
N ASN A 44 -5.21 -1.48 16.06
CA ASN A 44 -3.94 -0.89 16.52
C ASN A 44 -4.09 -0.05 17.80
N GLY A 45 -5.32 0.18 18.28
CA GLY A 45 -5.61 0.97 19.48
C GLY A 45 -5.55 2.49 19.28
N GLU A 46 -5.12 2.94 18.09
CA GLU A 46 -5.07 4.34 17.69
C GLU A 46 -6.03 4.60 16.53
N GLU A 47 -6.79 5.68 16.63
CA GLU A 47 -7.72 6.14 15.61
C GLU A 47 -7.06 7.21 14.73
N PHE A 48 -7.26 7.10 13.42
CA PHE A 48 -6.71 8.03 12.45
C PHE A 48 -7.82 8.82 11.78
N ASP A 49 -7.71 10.14 11.76
CA ASP A 49 -8.69 11.00 11.08
C ASP A 49 -8.44 11.04 9.57
N ASN A 50 -7.17 11.25 9.18
CA ASN A 50 -6.80 11.54 7.80
C ASN A 50 -5.73 10.54 7.33
N LEU A 51 -5.94 9.93 6.17
CA LEU A 51 -4.98 9.08 5.47
C LEU A 51 -4.59 9.75 4.15
N TYR A 52 -3.28 9.88 3.92
CA TYR A 52 -2.71 10.42 2.70
C TYR A 52 -1.97 9.30 1.98
N LEU A 53 -2.39 8.97 0.76
CA LEU A 53 -1.80 7.93 -0.06
C LEU A 53 -1.03 8.55 -1.22
N ASP A 54 0.25 8.21 -1.35
CA ASP A 54 1.05 8.46 -2.54
C ASP A 54 0.92 7.26 -3.48
N MET A 55 0.19 7.43 -4.57
CA MET A 55 -0.06 6.35 -5.53
C MET A 55 1.21 5.90 -6.24
N ASN A 56 2.25 6.73 -6.33
CA ASN A 56 3.51 6.30 -6.94
C ASN A 56 4.16 5.17 -6.12
N GLY A 57 3.98 5.20 -4.80
CA GLY A 57 4.43 4.15 -3.88
C GLY A 57 3.64 2.84 -4.00
N ILE A 58 2.43 2.86 -4.58
CA ILE A 58 1.55 1.70 -4.76
C ILE A 58 1.66 1.13 -6.17
N VAL A 59 1.60 2.00 -7.19
CA VAL A 59 1.63 1.62 -8.62
C VAL A 59 2.95 0.95 -8.99
N HIS A 60 4.09 1.43 -8.47
CA HIS A 60 5.40 0.87 -8.83
C HIS A 60 5.53 -0.59 -8.37
N PRO A 61 5.29 -0.96 -7.10
CA PRO A 61 5.26 -2.37 -6.68
C PRO A 61 4.20 -3.23 -7.37
N CYS A 62 3.06 -2.65 -7.78
CA CYS A 62 1.99 -3.40 -8.44
C CYS A 62 2.29 -3.70 -9.92
N SER A 63 3.04 -2.83 -10.60
CA SER A 63 3.45 -3.02 -12.00
C SER A 63 4.70 -3.89 -12.15
N HIS A 64 5.61 -3.84 -11.18
CA HIS A 64 6.87 -4.60 -11.18
C HIS A 64 7.11 -5.25 -9.81
N PRO A 65 6.31 -6.24 -9.43
CA PRO A 65 6.48 -6.95 -8.17
C PRO A 65 7.79 -7.76 -8.16
N GLU A 66 8.49 -7.79 -7.03
CA GLU A 66 9.75 -8.55 -6.87
C GLU A 66 9.50 -10.07 -6.71
N ASP A 67 8.34 -10.46 -6.16
CA ASP A 67 8.05 -11.83 -5.74
C ASP A 67 7.09 -12.62 -6.67
N ARG A 68 6.52 -11.97 -7.69
CA ARG A 68 5.54 -12.55 -8.62
C ARG A 68 5.73 -11.98 -10.04
N PRO A 69 5.21 -12.60 -11.10
CA PRO A 69 5.26 -12.02 -12.44
C PRO A 69 4.54 -10.65 -12.48
N ALA A 70 5.02 -9.78 -13.36
CA ALA A 70 4.34 -8.52 -13.66
C ALA A 70 2.96 -8.79 -14.28
N PRO A 71 1.94 -7.97 -13.98
CA PRO A 71 0.63 -8.08 -14.61
C PRO A 71 0.74 -7.90 -16.12
N GLU A 72 0.04 -8.73 -16.87
CA GLU A 72 0.11 -8.73 -18.34
C GLU A 72 -0.82 -7.67 -18.94
N THR A 73 -1.86 -7.30 -18.19
CA THR A 73 -2.90 -6.35 -18.61
C THR A 73 -3.07 -5.18 -17.65
N GLU A 74 -3.58 -4.06 -18.17
CA GLU A 74 -3.93 -2.90 -17.35
C GLU A 74 -5.01 -3.24 -16.31
N GLU A 75 -5.94 -4.12 -16.65
CA GLU A 75 -7.01 -4.57 -15.75
C GLU A 75 -6.46 -5.32 -14.53
N GLU A 76 -5.53 -6.26 -14.74
CA GLU A 76 -4.84 -6.97 -13.66
C GLU A 76 -4.03 -6.01 -12.78
N MET A 77 -3.34 -5.05 -13.39
CA MET A 77 -2.59 -4.03 -12.67
C MET A 77 -3.52 -3.17 -11.80
N MET A 78 -4.67 -2.75 -12.33
CA MET A 78 -5.66 -1.97 -11.60
C MET A 78 -6.26 -2.77 -10.43
N LEU A 79 -6.57 -4.06 -10.63
CA LEU A 79 -7.04 -4.94 -9.56
C LEU A 79 -5.99 -5.07 -8.44
N ALA A 80 -4.71 -5.22 -8.79
CA ALA A 80 -3.62 -5.26 -7.81
C ALA A 80 -3.49 -3.94 -7.03
N ILE A 81 -3.61 -2.79 -7.71
CA ILE A 81 -3.60 -1.46 -7.07
C ILE A 81 -4.79 -1.32 -6.12
N PHE A 82 -5.98 -1.77 -6.52
CA PHE A 82 -7.17 -1.74 -5.69
C PHE A 82 -7.02 -2.62 -4.45
N GLU A 83 -6.55 -3.85 -4.60
CA GLU A 83 -6.31 -4.77 -3.49
C GLU A 83 -5.30 -4.19 -2.48
N TYR A 84 -4.20 -3.62 -2.98
CA TYR A 84 -3.18 -3.01 -2.12
C TYR A 84 -3.74 -1.77 -1.38
N THR A 85 -4.43 -0.90 -2.11
CA THR A 85 -5.04 0.31 -1.54
C THR A 85 -6.08 -0.06 -0.48
N GLU A 86 -6.92 -1.05 -0.76
CA GLU A 86 -7.94 -1.51 0.16
C GLU A 86 -7.32 -2.09 1.44
N ARG A 87 -6.24 -2.88 1.32
CA ARG A 87 -5.50 -3.36 2.48
C ARG A 87 -4.97 -2.22 3.34
N VAL A 88 -4.37 -1.17 2.75
CA VAL A 88 -3.88 0.00 3.50
C VAL A 88 -5.01 0.74 4.21
N VAL A 89 -6.14 0.97 3.53
CA VAL A 89 -7.30 1.64 4.12
C VAL A 89 -7.90 0.82 5.26
N ARG A 90 -7.96 -0.52 5.13
CA ARG A 90 -8.45 -1.44 6.17
C ARG A 90 -7.58 -1.42 7.44
N MET A 91 -6.26 -1.27 7.29
CA MET A 91 -5.32 -1.17 8.41
C MET A 91 -5.45 0.16 9.17
N VAL A 92 -5.58 1.27 8.44
CA VAL A 92 -5.57 2.62 9.05
C VAL A 92 -6.95 3.08 9.52
N ARG A 93 -8.03 2.67 8.84
CA ARG A 93 -9.42 3.07 9.13
C ARG A 93 -9.62 4.59 9.29
N PRO A 94 -9.34 5.41 8.26
CA PRO A 94 -9.48 6.86 8.34
C PRO A 94 -10.93 7.29 8.63
N ARG A 95 -11.13 8.18 9.61
CA ARG A 95 -12.49 8.60 10.05
C ARG A 95 -13.03 9.83 9.34
N LYS A 96 -12.18 10.65 8.73
CA LYS A 96 -12.57 11.94 8.14
C LYS A 96 -12.15 12.08 6.68
N LEU A 97 -10.88 11.80 6.37
CA LEU A 97 -10.33 12.08 5.05
C LEU A 97 -9.48 10.92 4.52
N LEU A 98 -9.76 10.52 3.28
CA LEU A 98 -8.84 9.75 2.45
C LEU A 98 -8.41 10.66 1.30
N MET A 99 -7.14 11.04 1.28
CA MET A 99 -6.55 11.83 0.21
C MET A 99 -5.63 10.94 -0.63
N ILE A 100 -5.93 10.83 -1.92
CA ILE A 100 -5.15 10.03 -2.87
C ILE A 100 -4.41 10.99 -3.79
N ALA A 101 -3.08 10.99 -3.71
CA ALA A 101 -2.21 11.81 -4.54
C ALA A 101 -1.61 10.94 -5.66
N VAL A 102 -1.98 11.25 -6.89
CA VAL A 102 -1.35 10.69 -8.09
C VAL A 102 -0.35 11.71 -8.61
N GLY A 103 0.95 11.44 -8.38
CA GLY A 103 2.01 12.35 -8.82
C GLY A 103 2.45 12.02 -10.25
N MET A 104 2.19 12.92 -11.20
CA MET A 104 2.87 12.89 -12.49
C MET A 104 4.34 13.27 -12.29
N LEU A 105 5.21 12.28 -12.12
CA LEU A 105 6.65 12.49 -12.19
C LEU A 105 6.99 12.97 -13.61
N ASN A 106 7.40 14.25 -13.70
CA ASN A 106 7.99 14.88 -14.89
C ASN A 106 8.76 13.87 -15.75
N HIS A 107 8.19 13.51 -16.91
CA HIS A 107 8.76 13.02 -18.18
C HIS A 107 10.00 12.09 -18.25
N TYR A 108 10.67 11.71 -17.16
CA TYR A 108 12.00 11.09 -17.18
C TYR A 108 12.16 9.82 -16.34
N ARG A 109 11.12 9.36 -15.62
CA ARG A 109 11.25 8.17 -14.76
C ARG A 109 10.28 7.02 -15.09
N PHE A 110 9.15 7.31 -15.75
CA PHE A 110 8.28 6.27 -16.30
C PHE A 110 8.87 5.60 -17.57
N GLY A 111 9.69 6.34 -18.34
CA GLY A 111 10.34 5.80 -19.55
C GLY A 111 11.26 4.61 -19.30
N PHE A 112 11.91 4.54 -18.13
CA PHE A 112 12.83 3.44 -17.80
C PHE A 112 12.12 2.14 -17.38
N CYS A 113 10.87 2.23 -16.88
CA CYS A 113 10.07 1.05 -16.55
C CYS A 113 9.38 0.47 -17.80
N LEU A 114 8.86 1.31 -18.70
CA LEU A 114 8.22 0.82 -19.92
C LEU A 114 9.21 0.24 -20.94
N GLU A 115 10.43 0.78 -21.05
CA GLU A 115 11.45 0.26 -22.01
C GLU A 115 12.01 -1.12 -21.64
N LYS A 116 11.79 -1.63 -20.41
CA LYS A 116 12.23 -2.97 -20.01
C LYS A 116 11.15 -4.04 -20.07
N ALA A 117 9.91 -3.66 -20.36
CA ALA A 117 8.75 -4.56 -20.37
C ALA A 117 8.25 -4.90 -21.80
N LEU A 118 8.84 -4.33 -22.84
CA LEU A 118 8.53 -4.64 -24.23
C LEU A 118 9.81 -5.03 -24.99
N PRO A 119 9.80 -6.09 -25.81
CA PRO A 119 10.90 -6.42 -26.72
C PRO A 119 11.06 -5.39 -27.85
#